data_AF-A0A524CD97-F1
#
_entry.id   AF-A0A524CD97-F1
#
_cell.length_a   1.000
_cell.length_b   1.000
_cell.length_c   1.000
_cell.angle_alpha   90.00
_cell.angle_beta   90.00
_cell.angle_gamma   90.00
#
_symmetry.space_group_name_H-M   'P 1'
#
loop_
_entity.id
_entity.type
_entity.pdbx_description
1 polymer ?
#
loop_
_entity_poly.entity_id
_entity_poly.type
_entity_poly.pdbx_seq_one_letter_code
_entity_poly.pdbx_strand_id
1 'polypeptide(L)'
;MTKVFVSDTSSGIDSAVKDIFEWLQKEEIQLIKSSKDVYIKVNGIDFKKHCYTSPEVLEAVIKQLQMLGATVHVMENSTQSNMTRVVFAINGMKDVCK
;
A
#
# COMPACT_ATOMS: atom_id res chain seq x y z
N MET A 1 16.26 8.99 -16.73
CA MET A 1 16.14 9.46 -15.33
C MET A 1 14.76 9.04 -14.84
N THR A 2 14.63 8.40 -13.68
CA THR A 2 13.33 7.94 -13.17
C THR A 2 12.52 9.12 -12.63
N LYS A 3 11.25 9.25 -13.04
CA LYS A 3 10.34 10.27 -12.50
C LYS A 3 9.82 9.77 -11.15
N VAL A 4 10.01 10.58 -10.10
CA VAL A 4 9.57 10.27 -8.73
C VAL A 4 8.56 11.34 -8.33
N PHE A 5 7.40 10.91 -7.83
CA PHE A 5 6.38 11.79 -7.27
C PHE A 5 6.26 11.53 -5.78
N VAL A 6 6.21 12.59 -4.99
CA VAL A 6 6.09 12.54 -3.53
C VAL A 6 4.94 13.46 -3.13
N SER A 7 4.04 12.96 -2.28
CA SER A 7 2.99 13.78 -1.67
C SER A 7 3.22 13.94 -0.17
N ASP A 8 2.90 15.13 0.34
CA ASP A 8 3.06 15.48 1.75
C ASP A 8 1.88 14.95 2.57
N THR A 9 2.15 14.53 3.81
CA THR A 9 1.15 13.89 4.68
C THR A 9 0.52 14.82 5.71
N SER A 10 0.88 16.12 5.71
CA SER A 10 0.36 17.11 6.70
C SER A 10 -1.16 17.29 6.61
N SER A 11 -1.74 17.07 5.42
CA SER A 11 -3.19 17.09 5.20
C SER A 11 -3.86 15.72 5.39
N GLY A 12 -3.11 14.70 5.85
CA GLY A 12 -3.59 13.35 6.09
C GLY A 12 -3.14 12.35 5.02
N ILE A 13 -3.00 11.08 5.43
CA ILE A 13 -2.52 9.98 4.58
C ILE A 13 -3.47 9.71 3.41
N ASP A 14 -4.79 9.73 3.64
CA ASP A 14 -5.79 9.53 2.58
C ASP A 14 -5.66 10.58 1.47
N SER A 15 -5.45 11.85 1.83
CA SER A 15 -5.23 12.92 0.85
C SER A 15 -3.94 12.70 0.08
N ALA A 16 -2.85 12.38 0.77
CA ALA A 16 -1.55 12.15 0.15
C ALA A 16 -1.58 10.97 -0.84
N VAL A 17 -2.25 9.87 -0.47
CA VAL A 17 -2.45 8.71 -1.36
C VAL A 17 -3.30 9.10 -2.55
N LYS A 18 -4.41 9.82 -2.34
CA LYS A 18 -5.26 10.29 -3.44
C LYS A 18 -4.47 11.14 -4.44
N ASP A 19 -3.63 12.08 -3.98
CA ASP A 19 -2.81 12.92 -4.85
C ASP A 19 -1.85 12.09 -5.72
N ILE A 20 -1.25 11.04 -5.16
CA ILE A 20 -0.39 10.10 -5.91
C ILE A 20 -1.20 9.39 -7.00
N PHE A 21 -2.40 8.91 -6.69
CA PHE A 21 -3.25 8.24 -7.69
C PHE A 21 -3.74 9.19 -8.78
N GLU A 22 -4.13 10.42 -8.43
CA GLU A 22 -4.49 11.45 -9.41
C GLU A 22 -3.30 11.80 -10.32
N TRP A 23 -2.10 11.87 -9.77
CA TRP A 23 -0.88 12.06 -10.56
C TRP A 23 -0.64 10.89 -11.52
N LEU A 24 -0.76 9.65 -11.07
CA LEU A 24 -0.62 8.46 -11.93
C LEU A 24 -1.66 8.45 -13.06
N GLN A 25 -2.90 8.87 -12.79
CA GLN A 25 -3.94 9.01 -13.81
C GLN A 25 -3.62 10.11 -14.83
N LYS A 26 -3.09 11.26 -14.39
CA LYS A 26 -2.66 12.36 -15.28
C LYS A 26 -1.51 11.95 -16.21
N GLU A 27 -0.67 11.02 -15.77
CA GLU A 27 0.40 10.43 -16.58
C GLU A 27 -0.08 9.25 -17.44
N GLU A 28 -1.40 9.04 -17.53
CA GLU A 28 -2.05 7.98 -18.32
C GLU A 28 -1.56 6.56 -17.95
N ILE A 29 -1.14 6.37 -16.70
CA ILE A 29 -0.66 5.07 -16.23
C ILE A 29 -1.85 4.18 -15.90
N GLN A 30 -2.01 3.10 -16.67
CA GLN A 30 -3.02 2.08 -16.38
C GLN A 30 -2.62 1.25 -15.15
N LEU A 31 -3.18 1.58 -13.99
CA LEU A 31 -2.93 0.88 -12.72
C LEU A 31 -3.71 -0.44 -12.58
N ILE A 32 -4.93 -0.48 -13.13
CA ILE A 32 -5.84 -1.62 -12.97
C ILE A 32 -5.98 -2.33 -14.31
N LYS A 33 -5.63 -3.62 -14.31
CA LYS A 33 -5.80 -4.52 -15.46
C LYS A 33 -7.28 -4.88 -15.63
N SER A 34 -7.63 -5.44 -16.79
CA SER A 34 -9.00 -5.94 -17.05
C SER A 34 -9.50 -6.98 -16.05
N SER A 35 -8.60 -7.74 -15.42
CA SER A 35 -8.92 -8.69 -14.34
C SER A 35 -9.45 -8.02 -13.08
N LYS A 36 -9.14 -6.74 -12.86
CA LYS A 36 -9.41 -5.97 -11.63
C LYS A 36 -8.68 -6.46 -10.38
N ASP A 37 -8.05 -7.63 -10.40
CA ASP A 37 -7.16 -8.08 -9.33
C ASP A 37 -5.88 -7.24 -9.23
N VAL A 38 -5.62 -6.72 -8.04
CA VAL A 38 -4.40 -5.99 -7.69
C VAL A 38 -3.72 -6.67 -6.51
N TYR A 39 -2.42 -6.93 -6.64
CA TYR A 39 -1.61 -7.60 -5.62
C TYR A 39 -0.63 -6.60 -5.01
N ILE A 40 -0.73 -6.37 -3.71
CA ILE A 40 0.14 -5.46 -2.97
C ILE A 40 1.17 -6.28 -2.20
N LYS A 41 2.45 -5.96 -2.42
CA LYS A 41 3.56 -6.42 -1.58
C LYS A 41 4.01 -5.29 -0.68
N VAL A 42 3.81 -5.43 0.63
CA VAL A 42 4.31 -4.48 1.62
C VAL A 42 5.67 -4.89 2.17
N ASN A 43 6.40 -3.93 2.73
CA ASN A 43 7.61 -4.22 3.50
C ASN A 43 7.22 -4.57 4.94
N GLY A 44 7.72 -5.71 5.43
CA GLY A 44 7.53 -6.16 6.81
C GLY A 44 8.76 -6.91 7.29
N ILE A 45 9.81 -6.16 7.63
CA ILE A 45 11.14 -6.69 7.99
C ILE A 45 11.16 -7.13 9.46
N ASP A 46 10.67 -6.25 10.33
CA ASP A 46 10.65 -6.37 11.79
C ASP A 46 9.45 -5.56 12.31
N PHE A 47 9.04 -5.77 13.56
CA PHE A 47 7.96 -5.00 14.21
C PHE A 47 8.46 -3.67 14.80
N LYS A 48 9.77 -3.39 14.78
CA LYS A 48 10.35 -2.09 15.18
C LYS A 48 9.87 -0.96 14.27
N LYS A 49 9.74 0.23 14.86
CA LYS A 49 9.37 1.45 14.16
C LYS A 49 10.26 1.67 12.93
N HIS A 50 9.66 2.05 11.81
CA HIS A 50 10.33 2.28 10.52
C HIS A 50 10.93 1.04 9.84
N CYS A 51 10.68 -0.17 10.34
CA CYS A 51 11.08 -1.44 9.70
C CYS A 51 9.92 -2.13 8.94
N TYR A 52 8.78 -1.45 8.80
CA TYR A 52 7.60 -1.95 8.12
C TYR A 52 6.84 -0.79 7.43
N THR A 53 6.08 -1.11 6.40
CA THR A 53 5.13 -0.17 5.78
C THR A 53 4.04 0.17 6.79
N SER A 54 3.73 1.46 6.96
CA SER A 54 2.65 1.90 7.85
C SER A 54 1.32 1.21 7.46
N PRO A 55 0.60 0.61 8.43
CA PRO A 55 -0.72 0.04 8.22
C PRO A 55 -1.73 1.06 7.71
N GLU A 56 -1.63 2.31 8.16
CA GLU A 56 -2.50 3.40 7.73
C GLU A 56 -2.29 3.74 6.25
N VAL A 57 -1.03 3.74 5.78
CA VAL A 57 -0.72 3.90 4.35
C VAL A 57 -1.27 2.73 3.55
N LEU A 58 -1.11 1.50 4.04
CA LEU A 58 -1.67 0.31 3.40
C LEU A 58 -3.20 0.40 3.28
N GLU A 59 -3.88 0.78 4.36
CA GLU A 59 -5.35 0.93 4.37
C GLU A 59 -5.83 1.97 3.36
N ALA A 60 -5.21 3.14 3.32
CA ALA A 60 -5.54 4.20 2.38
C ALA A 60 -5.37 3.75 0.92
N VAL A 61 -4.29 3.04 0.62
CA VAL A 61 -4.04 2.48 -0.72
C VAL A 61 -5.07 1.41 -1.08
N ILE A 62 -5.42 0.52 -0.15
CA ILE A 62 -6.48 -0.50 -0.36
C ILE A 62 -7.80 0.19 -0.71
N LYS A 63 -8.23 1.17 0.10
CA LYS A 63 -9.48 1.91 -0.12
C LYS A 63 -9.48 2.62 -1.48
N GLN A 64 -8.37 3.28 -1.83
CA GLN A 64 -8.24 3.98 -3.11
C GLN A 64 -8.36 3.03 -4.30
N LEU A 65 -7.71 1.86 -4.25
CA LEU A 65 -7.81 0.83 -5.29
C LEU A 65 -9.22 0.23 -5.39
N GLN A 66 -9.86 -0.04 -4.25
CA GLN A 66 -11.24 -0.52 -4.20
C GLN A 66 -12.23 0.49 -4.78
N MET A 67 -12.07 1.79 -4.51
CA MET A 67 -12.86 2.85 -5.13
C MET A 67 -12.72 2.90 -6.66
N LEU A 68 -11.55 2.51 -7.18
CA LEU A 68 -11.29 2.36 -8.61
C LEU A 68 -11.81 1.02 -9.18
N GLY A 69 -12.49 0.20 -8.36
CA GLY A 69 -13.12 -1.05 -8.76
C GLY A 69 -12.20 -2.26 -8.73
N ALA A 70 -11.04 -2.18 -8.07
CA ALA A 70 -10.13 -3.31 -7.93
C ALA A 70 -10.56 -4.28 -6.82
N THR A 71 -10.26 -5.57 -7.02
CA THR A 71 -10.18 -6.56 -5.93
C THR A 71 -8.73 -6.60 -5.45
N VAL A 72 -8.51 -6.33 -4.18
CA VAL A 72 -7.15 -6.14 -3.63
C VAL A 72 -6.72 -7.34 -2.82
N HIS A 73 -5.52 -7.86 -3.11
CA HIS A 73 -4.89 -8.98 -2.42
C HIS A 73 -3.57 -8.50 -1.82
N VAL A 74 -3.41 -8.60 -0.50
CA VAL A 74 -2.15 -8.22 0.16
C VAL A 74 -1.34 -9.48 0.45
N MET A 75 -0.09 -9.50 -0.01
CA MET A 75 0.82 -10.60 0.28
C MET A 75 1.87 -10.21 1.31
N GLU A 76 2.16 -11.15 2.21
CA GLU A 76 3.25 -11.05 3.17
C GLU A 76 4.60 -10.96 2.44
N ASN A 77 5.53 -10.17 2.98
CA ASN A 77 6.91 -10.13 2.49
C ASN A 77 7.56 -11.53 2.52
N SER A 78 8.40 -11.85 1.53
CA SER A 78 8.88 -13.23 1.29
C SER A 78 10.38 -13.45 1.53
N THR A 79 11.13 -12.46 2.02
CA THR A 79 12.60 -12.49 1.90
C THR A 79 13.41 -12.32 3.19
N GLN A 80 12.82 -12.35 4.39
CA GLN A 80 13.57 -12.11 5.64
C GLN A 80 13.17 -13.07 6.78
N SER A 81 14.15 -13.43 7.60
CA SER A 81 14.16 -14.51 8.62
C SER A 81 13.06 -14.48 9.69
N ASN A 82 12.32 -13.37 9.84
CA ASN A 82 11.23 -13.25 10.79
C ASN A 82 9.97 -13.91 10.22
N MET A 83 9.15 -14.52 11.09
CA MET A 83 7.81 -14.96 10.70
C MET A 83 7.00 -13.72 10.31
N THR A 84 6.92 -13.38 9.02
CA THR A 84 6.30 -12.14 8.53
C THR A 84 4.85 -11.98 9.01
N ARG A 85 4.16 -13.11 9.23
CA ARG A 85 2.83 -13.15 9.85
C ARG A 85 2.78 -12.55 11.26
N VAL A 86 3.83 -12.73 12.05
CA VAL A 86 3.98 -12.11 13.37
C VAL A 86 4.17 -10.60 13.22
N VAL A 87 4.99 -10.17 12.24
CA VAL A 87 5.16 -8.74 11.94
C VAL A 87 3.81 -8.11 11.62
N PHE A 88 3.04 -8.71 10.70
CA PHE A 88 1.71 -8.24 10.31
C PHE A 88 0.70 -8.18 11.47
N ALA A 89 0.74 -9.20 12.35
CA ALA A 89 -0.16 -9.26 13.50
C ALA A 89 0.18 -8.21 14.55
N ILE A 90 1.48 -8.01 14.85
CA ILE A 90 1.92 -7.07 15.89
C ILE A 90 1.67 -5.62 15.48
N ASN A 91 1.87 -5.29 14.20
CA ASN A 91 1.75 -3.91 13.75
C ASN A 91 0.37 -3.53 13.19
N GLY A 92 -0.61 -4.45 13.18
CA GLY A 92 -1.97 -4.15 12.73
C GLY A 92 -2.17 -4.18 11.21
N MET A 93 -1.16 -4.57 10.41
CA MET A 93 -1.36 -4.76 8.96
C MET A 93 -2.41 -5.83 8.66
N LYS A 94 -2.56 -6.85 9.51
CA LYS A 94 -3.62 -7.85 9.36
C LYS A 94 -5.02 -7.23 9.43
N ASP A 95 -5.21 -6.23 10.28
CA ASP A 95 -6.54 -5.66 10.56
C ASP A 95 -7.07 -4.78 9.43
N VAL A 96 -6.17 -4.25 8.59
CA VAL A 96 -6.54 -3.43 7.42
C VAL A 96 -6.76 -4.25 6.15
N CYS A 97 -6.36 -5.53 6.13
CA CYS A 97 -6.54 -6.45 5.01
C CYS A 97 -7.89 -7.20 5.11
N LYS A 98 -9.02 -6.49 4.95
CA LYS A 98 -10.38 -7.05 5.01
C LYS A 98 -10.99 -7.31 3.63
#